data_AF-A0A1F4AWV8-F1
#
_entry.id   AF-A0A1F4AWV8-F1
#
_cell.length_a   1.000
_cell.length_b   1.000
_cell.length_c   1.000
_cell.angle_alpha   90.00
_cell.angle_beta   90.00
_cell.angle_gamma   90.00
#
_symmetry.space_group_name_H-M   'P 1'
#
loop_
_entity.id
_entity.type
_entity.pdbx_description
1 polymer ?
#
loop_
_entity_poly.entity_id
_entity_poly.type
_entity_poly.pdbx_seq_one_letter_code
_entity_poly.pdbx_strand_id
1 'polypeptide(L)'
;MPRYELRIRQRSSSDSEIEIWQLPAPATPHIKSPVYIAGLHGRNLALIEHRLLRRLKPLGISLAGLPLDDVRRFALEEASAINMGLLFRALAPMRNREHMVAVAAGIEAMPKEEAAYWLGMAMHRKYPRRVLMALRFLLIDPATRH
;
A
#
# COMPACT_ATOMS: atom_id res chain seq x y z
N MET A 1 -15.30 0.09 14.10
CA MET A 1 -14.17 -0.55 13.38
C MET A 1 -13.07 0.47 13.12
N PRO A 2 -11.81 0.05 12.90
CA PRO A 2 -10.74 0.96 12.48
C PRO A 2 -11.12 1.70 11.18
N ARG A 3 -10.62 2.92 11.00
CA ARG A 3 -10.90 3.74 9.82
C ARG A 3 -9.63 3.98 9.03
N TYR A 4 -9.71 3.81 7.72
CA TYR A 4 -8.59 4.02 6.81
C TYR A 4 -8.97 4.97 5.68
N GLU A 5 -7.96 5.64 5.14
CA GLU A 5 -8.11 6.65 4.11
C GLU A 5 -7.01 6.48 3.05
N LEU A 6 -7.42 6.47 1.78
CA LEU A 6 -6.55 6.67 0.64
C LEU A 6 -6.41 8.16 0.38
N ARG A 7 -5.18 8.67 0.29
CA ARG A 7 -4.91 10.03 -0.16
C ARG A 7 -4.20 9.98 -1.50
N ILE A 8 -4.69 10.75 -2.46
CA ILE A 8 -4.09 10.85 -3.78
C ILE A 8 -3.74 12.31 -4.01
N ARG A 9 -2.49 12.56 -4.35
CA ARG A 9 -1.95 13.88 -4.64
C ARG A 9 -1.27 13.88 -5.99
N GLN A 10 -1.55 14.88 -6.82
CA GLN A 10 -0.81 15.09 -8.06
C GLN A 10 0.38 16.01 -7.79
N ARG A 11 1.60 15.49 -7.99
CA ARG A 11 2.87 16.21 -7.75
C ARG A 11 3.35 16.97 -8.99
N SER A 12 3.01 16.48 -10.17
CA SER A 12 3.24 17.14 -11.46
C SER A 12 2.25 16.59 -12.50
N SER A 13 2.32 17.07 -13.75
CA SER A 13 1.50 16.54 -14.84
C SER A 13 1.70 15.04 -15.10
N SER A 14 2.83 14.46 -14.70
CA SER A 14 3.17 13.05 -14.91
C SER A 14 3.59 12.30 -13.64
N ASP A 15 3.47 12.89 -12.46
CA ASP A 15 3.83 12.25 -11.19
C ASP A 15 2.69 12.40 -10.18
N SER A 16 2.22 11.27 -9.69
CA SER A 16 1.19 11.17 -8.67
C SER A 16 1.74 10.42 -7.48
N GLU A 17 1.21 10.73 -6.31
CA GLU A 17 1.52 10.05 -5.07
C GLU A 17 0.23 9.52 -4.47
N ILE A 18 0.29 8.28 -4.02
CA ILE A 18 -0.81 7.60 -3.35
C ILE A 18 -0.33 7.18 -1.98
N GLU A 19 -1.11 7.50 -0.96
CA GLU A 19 -0.82 7.19 0.43
C GLU A 19 -2.01 6.50 1.10
N ILE A 20 -1.69 5.64 2.07
CA ILE A 20 -2.64 4.99 2.96
C ILE A 20 -2.42 5.56 4.36
N TRP A 21 -3.51 5.96 4.99
CA TRP A 21 -3.55 6.51 6.33
C TRP A 21 -4.53 5.74 7.20
N GLN A 22 -4.21 5.58 8.48
CA GLN A 22 -5.14 5.12 9.49
C GLN A 22 -5.61 6.33 10.29
N LEU A 23 -6.93 6.50 10.39
CA LEU A 23 -7.55 7.63 11.06
C LEU A 23 -7.91 7.28 12.51
N PRO A 24 -8.01 8.28 13.40
CA PRO A 24 -8.64 8.11 14.70
C PRO A 24 -10.05 7.52 14.58
N ALA A 25 -10.35 6.52 15.39
CA ALA A 25 -11.65 5.86 15.43
C ALA A 25 -11.91 5.31 16.84
N PRO A 26 -13.20 5.13 17.25
CA PRO A 26 -13.52 4.54 18.55
C PRO A 26 -12.89 3.17 18.79
N ALA A 27 -12.69 2.37 17.73
CA ALA A 27 -12.06 1.04 17.81
C ALA A 27 -10.53 1.08 18.00
N THR A 28 -9.89 2.24 17.81
CA THR A 28 -8.44 2.43 17.92
C THR A 28 -8.15 3.67 18.77
N PRO A 29 -8.53 3.67 20.06
CA PRO A 29 -8.51 4.86 20.91
C PRO A 29 -7.09 5.41 21.18
N HIS A 30 -6.06 4.60 20.95
CA HIS A 30 -4.65 5.00 21.04
C HIS A 30 -4.20 5.87 19.85
N ILE A 31 -4.93 5.86 18.72
CA ILE A 31 -4.65 6.71 17.56
C ILE A 31 -5.32 8.07 17.75
N LYS A 32 -4.54 9.09 18.09
CA LYS A 32 -5.02 10.46 18.36
C LYS A 32 -4.97 11.39 17.16
N SER A 33 -4.14 11.07 16.18
CA SER A 33 -4.00 11.78 14.90
C SER A 33 -3.83 10.76 13.76
N PRO A 34 -4.05 11.16 12.49
CA PRO A 34 -3.83 10.27 11.36
C PRO A 34 -2.41 9.68 11.35
N VAL A 35 -2.31 8.37 11.25
CA VAL A 35 -1.04 7.64 11.19
C VAL A 35 -0.77 7.24 9.74
N TYR A 36 0.39 7.63 9.24
CA TYR A 36 0.84 7.23 7.91
C TYR A 36 1.15 5.73 7.88
N ILE A 37 0.45 4.99 7.01
CA ILE A 37 0.65 3.55 6.82
C ILE A 37 1.66 3.33 5.71
N ALA A 38 1.46 3.86 4.51
CA ALA A 38 2.39 3.66 3.42
C ALA A 38 2.10 4.61 2.27
N GLY A 39 3.02 4.70 1.32
CA GLY A 39 2.82 5.50 0.11
C GLY A 39 3.74 5.07 -1.01
N LEU A 40 3.31 5.35 -2.23
CA LEU A 40 4.02 5.03 -3.45
C LEU A 40 3.85 6.17 -4.45
N HIS A 41 4.93 6.51 -5.15
CA HIS A 41 4.97 7.58 -6.15
C HIS A 41 5.94 7.24 -7.28
N GLY A 42 5.97 8.08 -8.32
CA GLY A 42 6.92 7.99 -9.43
C GLY A 42 6.91 6.65 -10.14
N ARG A 43 8.09 6.19 -10.55
CA ARG A 43 8.28 4.96 -11.33
C ARG A 43 7.60 3.74 -10.71
N ASN A 44 7.68 3.57 -9.40
CA ASN A 44 7.17 2.37 -8.76
C ASN A 44 5.64 2.36 -8.72
N LEU A 45 5.02 3.54 -8.59
CA LEU A 45 3.58 3.69 -8.75
C LEU A 45 3.15 3.40 -10.19
N ALA A 46 3.82 4.01 -11.18
CA ALA A 46 3.51 3.80 -12.60
C ALA A 46 3.54 2.32 -13.02
N LEU A 47 4.47 1.54 -12.46
CA LEU A 47 4.59 0.10 -12.74
C LEU A 47 3.39 -0.73 -12.25
N ILE A 48 2.68 -0.28 -11.22
CA ILE A 48 1.55 -1.00 -10.61
C ILE A 48 0.23 -0.23 -10.73
N GLU A 49 0.22 0.91 -11.41
CA GLU A 49 -0.94 1.80 -11.57
C GLU A 49 -2.14 1.06 -12.14
N HIS A 50 -1.95 0.29 -13.22
CA HIS A 50 -3.04 -0.51 -13.81
C HIS A 50 -3.64 -1.52 -12.80
N ARG A 51 -2.82 -2.10 -11.92
CA ARG A 51 -3.29 -3.01 -10.86
C ARG A 51 -4.11 -2.25 -9.82
N LEU A 52 -3.65 -1.08 -9.40
CA LEU A 52 -4.39 -0.22 -8.47
C LEU A 52 -5.70 0.26 -9.06
N LEU A 53 -5.71 0.74 -10.31
CA LEU A 53 -6.93 1.20 -10.97
C LEU A 53 -8.00 0.11 -11.00
N ARG A 54 -7.63 -1.14 -11.27
CA ARG A 54 -8.58 -2.27 -11.22
C ARG A 54 -9.17 -2.51 -9.83
N ARG A 55 -8.41 -2.23 -8.76
CA ARG A 55 -8.87 -2.37 -7.37
C ARG A 55 -9.68 -1.17 -6.89
N LEU A 56 -9.38 0.01 -7.42
CA LEU A 56 -10.04 1.27 -7.08
C LEU A 56 -11.34 1.48 -7.87
N LYS A 57 -11.46 0.91 -9.08
CA LYS A 57 -12.64 1.04 -9.93
C LYS A 57 -13.94 0.55 -9.27
N PRO A 58 -14.00 -0.62 -8.59
CA PRO A 58 -15.19 -1.04 -7.85
C PRO A 58 -15.57 -0.09 -6.70
N LEU A 59 -14.61 0.69 -6.19
CA LEU A 59 -14.81 1.67 -5.12
C LEU A 59 -15.25 3.04 -5.68
N GLY A 60 -15.39 3.19 -7.00
CA GLY A 60 -15.71 4.46 -7.65
C GLY A 60 -14.57 5.48 -7.61
N ILE A 61 -13.34 5.06 -7.29
CA ILE A 61 -12.18 5.94 -7.12
C ILE A 61 -11.44 6.08 -8.45
N SER A 62 -11.27 7.31 -8.93
CA SER A 62 -10.48 7.64 -10.12
C SER A 62 -9.19 8.39 -9.75
N LEU A 63 -8.08 7.99 -10.37
CA LEU A 63 -6.76 8.65 -10.21
C LEU A 63 -6.57 9.85 -11.15
N ALA A 64 -7.46 10.06 -12.13
CA ALA A 64 -7.29 11.06 -13.18
C ALA A 64 -7.91 12.43 -12.83
N GLY A 65 -7.32 13.50 -13.37
CA GLY A 65 -7.89 14.85 -13.33
C GLY A 65 -7.84 15.53 -11.97
N LEU A 66 -6.77 15.31 -11.19
CA LEU A 66 -6.51 16.08 -9.98
C LEU A 66 -5.90 17.43 -10.35
N PRO A 67 -6.38 18.55 -9.80
CA PRO A 67 -5.60 19.79 -9.79
C PRO A 67 -4.23 19.53 -9.14
N LEU A 68 -3.20 20.22 -9.62
CA LEU A 68 -1.89 20.25 -8.95
C LEU A 68 -2.09 20.73 -7.50
N ASP A 69 -1.37 20.10 -6.57
CA ASP A 69 -1.41 20.39 -5.13
C ASP A 69 -2.74 20.11 -4.39
N ASP A 70 -3.76 19.57 -5.06
CA ASP A 70 -4.96 19.06 -4.39
C ASP A 70 -4.76 17.63 -3.86
N VAL A 71 -5.40 17.33 -2.72
CA VAL A 71 -5.37 16.02 -2.07
C VAL A 71 -6.79 15.46 -1.99
N ARG A 72 -7.12 14.53 -2.89
CA ARG A 72 -8.36 13.77 -2.78
C ARG A 72 -8.23 12.67 -1.75
N ARG A 73 -9.27 12.53 -0.94
CA ARG A 73 -9.36 11.61 0.19
C ARG A 73 -10.53 10.65 -0.03
N PHE A 74 -10.27 9.35 0.12
CA PHE A 74 -11.29 8.31 -0.04
C PHE A 74 -11.25 7.37 1.15
N ALA A 75 -12.43 7.04 1.69
CA ALA A 75 -12.51 6.01 2.72
C ALA A 75 -12.11 4.65 2.15
N LEU A 76 -11.33 3.88 2.91
CA LEU A 76 -10.96 2.52 2.55
C LEU A 76 -11.51 1.52 3.56
N GLU A 77 -11.96 0.38 3.05
CA GLU A 77 -12.18 -0.80 3.86
C GLU A 77 -10.84 -1.32 4.40
N GLU A 78 -10.86 -1.86 5.61
CA GLU A 78 -9.68 -2.37 6.31
C GLU A 78 -8.88 -3.39 5.48
N ALA A 79 -9.54 -4.36 4.85
CA ALA A 79 -8.84 -5.38 4.05
C ALA A 79 -8.06 -4.75 2.89
N SER A 80 -8.66 -3.80 2.18
CA SER A 80 -8.01 -3.05 1.10
C SER A 80 -6.87 -2.19 1.61
N ALA A 81 -7.05 -1.48 2.73
CA ALA A 81 -6.04 -0.62 3.31
C ALA A 81 -4.81 -1.40 3.79
N ILE A 82 -5.01 -2.55 4.45
CA ILE A 82 -3.93 -3.43 4.91
C ILE A 82 -3.13 -3.96 3.72
N ASN A 83 -3.81 -4.51 2.72
CA ASN A 83 -3.15 -5.10 1.57
C ASN A 83 -2.39 -4.05 0.73
N MET A 84 -3.01 -2.89 0.45
CA MET A 84 -2.34 -1.79 -0.26
C MET A 84 -1.19 -1.20 0.57
N GLY A 85 -1.37 -1.06 1.88
CA GLY A 85 -0.33 -0.57 2.78
C GLY A 85 0.92 -1.45 2.78
N LEU A 86 0.72 -2.78 2.82
CA LEU A 86 1.82 -3.73 2.71
C LEU A 86 2.48 -3.68 1.33
N LEU A 87 1.68 -3.66 0.26
CA LEU A 87 2.14 -3.55 -1.12
C LEU A 87 3.06 -2.34 -1.31
N PHE A 88 2.62 -1.15 -0.88
CA PHE A 88 3.39 0.08 -1.06
C PHE A 88 4.71 0.04 -0.28
N ARG A 89 4.69 -0.43 0.98
CA ARG A 89 5.92 -0.62 1.77
C ARG A 89 6.88 -1.61 1.11
N ALA A 90 6.35 -2.71 0.58
CA ALA A 90 7.14 -3.73 -0.09
C ALA A 90 7.77 -3.18 -1.38
N LEU A 91 7.02 -2.45 -2.20
CA LEU A 91 7.51 -1.99 -3.51
C LEU A 91 8.35 -0.71 -3.46
N ALA A 92 8.17 0.16 -2.46
CA ALA A 92 8.80 1.49 -2.42
C ALA A 92 10.32 1.50 -2.72
N PRO A 93 11.17 0.63 -2.12
CA PRO A 93 12.61 0.64 -2.41
C PRO A 93 13.02 -0.24 -3.60
N MET A 94 12.09 -0.94 -4.26
CA MET A 94 12.41 -1.88 -5.33
C MET A 94 12.72 -1.17 -6.64
N ARG A 95 13.55 -1.80 -7.48
CA ARG A 95 13.96 -1.28 -8.80
C ARG A 95 13.86 -2.31 -9.92
N ASN A 96 14.00 -3.60 -9.59
CA ASN A 96 13.87 -4.70 -10.54
C ASN A 96 12.37 -4.94 -10.82
N ARG A 97 11.97 -4.77 -12.08
CA ARG A 97 10.58 -4.85 -12.53
C ARG A 97 9.98 -6.24 -12.35
N GLU A 98 10.70 -7.30 -12.69
CA GLU A 98 10.22 -8.67 -12.59
C GLU A 98 9.95 -9.05 -11.14
N HIS A 99 10.89 -8.74 -10.25
CA HIS A 99 10.74 -8.95 -8.82
C HIS A 99 9.56 -8.15 -8.24
N MET A 100 9.37 -6.91 -8.69
CA MET A 100 8.22 -6.09 -8.28
C MET A 100 6.90 -6.73 -8.69
N VAL A 101 6.81 -7.28 -9.90
CA VAL A 101 5.62 -7.98 -10.39
C VAL A 101 5.34 -9.22 -9.54
N ALA A 102 6.37 -10.02 -9.22
CA ALA A 102 6.24 -11.19 -8.37
C ALA A 102 5.76 -10.83 -6.96
N VAL A 103 6.37 -9.82 -6.33
CA VAL A 103 5.97 -9.32 -5.00
C VAL A 103 4.55 -8.76 -5.02
N ALA A 104 4.19 -7.99 -6.05
CA ALA A 104 2.84 -7.45 -6.17
C ALA A 104 1.79 -8.56 -6.27
N ALA A 105 2.01 -9.55 -7.14
CA ALA A 105 1.11 -10.68 -7.30
C ALA A 105 0.99 -11.51 -5.99
N GLY A 106 2.11 -11.74 -5.31
CA GLY A 106 2.14 -12.45 -4.04
C GLY A 106 1.35 -11.75 -2.93
N ILE A 107 1.52 -10.43 -2.79
CA ILE A 107 0.75 -9.64 -1.83
C ILE A 107 -0.72 -9.57 -2.23
N GLU A 108 -1.04 -9.42 -3.51
CA GLU A 108 -2.44 -9.38 -4.00
C GLU A 108 -3.21 -10.68 -3.71
N ALA A 109 -2.54 -11.84 -3.76
CA ALA A 109 -3.12 -13.14 -3.45
C ALA A 109 -3.17 -13.47 -1.95
N MET A 110 -2.55 -12.65 -1.11
CA MET A 110 -2.38 -12.91 0.32
C MET A 110 -3.71 -12.75 1.09
N PRO A 111 -4.09 -13.71 1.96
CA PRO A 111 -5.21 -13.55 2.87
C PRO A 111 -5.06 -12.32 3.76
N LYS A 112 -6.20 -11.75 4.21
CA LYS A 112 -6.22 -10.53 5.03
C LYS A 112 -5.35 -10.68 6.28
N GLU A 113 -5.44 -11.82 6.96
CA GLU A 113 -4.77 -12.11 8.23
C GLU A 113 -3.26 -12.14 8.05
N GLU A 114 -2.78 -12.77 6.98
CA GLU A 114 -1.36 -12.83 6.65
C GLU A 114 -0.83 -11.44 6.25
N ALA A 115 -1.58 -10.69 5.44
CA ALA A 115 -1.21 -9.32 5.08
C ALA A 115 -1.16 -8.40 6.30
N ALA A 116 -2.10 -8.56 7.23
CA ALA A 116 -2.15 -7.81 8.49
C ALA A 116 -0.95 -8.15 9.38
N TYR A 117 -0.58 -9.43 9.47
CA TYR A 117 0.60 -9.88 10.22
C TYR A 117 1.89 -9.24 9.68
N TRP A 118 2.12 -9.33 8.35
CA TRP A 118 3.28 -8.72 7.72
C TRP A 118 3.32 -7.20 7.86
N LEU A 119 2.17 -6.53 7.67
CA LEU A 119 2.08 -5.07 7.83
C LEU A 119 2.37 -4.64 9.27
N GLY A 120 1.76 -5.30 10.25
CA GLY A 120 1.99 -5.04 11.67
C GLY A 120 3.48 -5.19 12.03
N MET A 121 4.13 -6.25 11.54
CA MET A 121 5.58 -6.40 11.71
C MET A 121 6.39 -5.29 11.02
N ALA A 122 6.01 -4.92 9.80
CA ALA A 122 6.68 -3.87 9.03
C ALA A 122 6.44 -2.46 9.59
N MET A 123 5.48 -2.27 10.49
CA MET A 123 5.21 -1.01 11.18
C MET A 123 5.82 -0.94 12.57
N HIS A 124 5.85 -2.04 13.33
CA HIS A 124 6.10 -1.99 14.78
C HIS A 124 7.35 -2.74 15.24
N ARG A 125 7.96 -3.60 14.42
CA ARG A 125 9.19 -4.29 14.82
C ARG A 125 10.37 -3.32 14.87
N LYS A 126 11.38 -3.67 15.67
CA LYS A 126 12.66 -2.94 15.78
C LYS A 126 13.38 -2.73 14.44
N TYR A 127 13.25 -3.68 13.50
CA TYR A 127 13.93 -3.64 12.19
C TYR A 127 12.94 -3.86 11.02
N PRO A 128 12.06 -2.89 10.71
CA PRO A 128 10.98 -3.07 9.75
C PRO A 128 11.46 -3.29 8.31
N ARG A 129 12.61 -2.71 7.94
CA ARG A 129 13.22 -2.94 6.61
C ARG A 129 13.64 -4.39 6.39
N ARG A 130 14.12 -5.08 7.43
CA ARG A 130 14.49 -6.51 7.38
C ARG A 130 13.26 -7.40 7.20
N VAL A 131 12.15 -7.04 7.85
CA VAL A 131 10.85 -7.72 7.66
C VAL A 131 10.43 -7.66 6.19
N LEU A 132 10.41 -6.46 5.60
CA LEU A 132 10.01 -6.29 4.20
C LEU A 132 11.01 -6.96 3.24
N MET A 133 12.29 -7.00 3.58
CA MET A 133 13.29 -7.73 2.80
C MET A 133 13.00 -9.24 2.79
N ALA A 134 12.74 -9.83 3.97
CA ALA A 134 12.39 -11.24 4.10
C ALA A 134 11.12 -11.58 3.31
N LEU A 135 10.07 -10.77 3.45
CA LEU A 135 8.85 -10.94 2.66
C LEU A 135 9.12 -10.91 1.15
N ARG A 136 9.93 -9.95 0.67
CA ARG A 136 10.28 -9.90 -0.76
C ARG A 136 10.98 -11.17 -1.22
N PHE A 137 11.94 -11.70 -0.44
CA PHE A 137 12.62 -12.94 -0.79
C PHE A 137 11.63 -14.11 -0.92
N LEU A 138 10.71 -14.28 0.04
CA LEU A 138 9.68 -15.32 0.01
C LEU A 138 8.75 -15.22 -1.22
N LEU A 139 8.47 -14.00 -1.69
CA LEU A 139 7.55 -13.79 -2.80
C LEU A 139 8.21 -13.86 -4.18
N ILE A 140 9.51 -13.62 -4.26
CA ILE A 140 10.30 -13.69 -5.50
C ILE A 140 10.73 -15.13 -5.80
N ASP A 141 11.03 -15.93 -4.78
CA ASP A 141 11.56 -17.28 -4.96
C ASP A 141 10.45 -18.35 -5.00
N PRO A 142 10.19 -19.00 -6.16
CA PRO A 142 9.21 -20.07 -6.25
C PRO A 142 9.52 -21.29 -5.37
N ALA A 143 10.79 -21.51 -4.98
CA ALA A 143 11.18 -22.63 -4.12
C ALA A 143 10.72 -22.47 -2.66
N THR A 144 10.30 -21.27 -2.25
CA THR A 144 9.85 -20.98 -0.88
C THR A 144 8.34 -21.14 -0.67
N ARG A 145 7.57 -21.48 -1.70
CA ARG A 145 6.14 -21.80 -1.58
C ARG A 145 5.98 -23.29 -1.27
N HIS A 146 6.01 -23.62 0.01
CA HIS A 146 5.67 -24.96 0.52
C HIS A 146 4.16 -25.22 0.49
#